data_AF-A0A8T3QGZ7-F1
#
_entry.id   AF-A0A8T3QGZ7-F1
#
_cell.length_a   1.000
_cell.length_b   1.000
_cell.length_c   1.000
_cell.angle_alpha   90.00
_cell.angle_beta   90.00
_cell.angle_gamma   90.00
#
_symmetry.space_group_name_H-M   'P 1'
#
loop_
_entity.id
_entity.type
_entity.pdbx_description
1 polymer ?
#
loop_
_entity_poly.entity_id
_entity_poly.type
_entity_poly.pdbx_seq_one_letter_code
_entity_poly.pdbx_strand_id
1 'polypeptide(L)'
;MIDRKAPAGEYIRDWDGFAFLPGAIEALARLSSPDGPALVVVTNQRGIARGHMSQGDVDRIHERMLGALAEQGVTIDAVHV
;
A
#
# COMPACT_ATOMS: atom_id res chain seq x y z
N MET A 1 6.33 3.99 5.51
CA MET A 1 6.28 3.82 4.03
C MET A 1 6.50 2.34 3.78
N ILE A 2 5.64 1.71 2.98
CA ILE A 2 5.66 0.24 2.74
C ILE A 2 6.01 -0.10 1.29
N ASP A 3 5.90 0.89 0.40
CA ASP A 3 6.18 0.83 -1.03
C ASP A 3 7.45 1.62 -1.39
N ARG A 4 8.06 1.29 -2.51
CA ARG A 4 9.19 2.04 -3.05
C ARG A 4 8.72 3.38 -3.57
N LYS A 5 9.42 4.45 -3.18
CA LYS A 5 9.15 5.79 -3.68
C LYS A 5 9.36 5.86 -5.21
N ALA A 6 8.36 6.38 -5.92
CA ALA A 6 8.51 6.74 -7.33
C ALA A 6 9.64 7.78 -7.54
N PRO A 7 10.26 7.82 -8.73
CA PRO A 7 11.23 8.86 -9.08
C PRO A 7 10.69 10.28 -8.85
N ALA A 8 11.59 11.25 -8.74
CA ALA A 8 11.20 12.63 -8.48
C ALA A 8 10.31 13.17 -9.63
N GLY A 9 9.10 13.60 -9.29
CA GLY A 9 8.11 14.10 -10.26
C GLY A 9 7.16 13.03 -10.82
N GLU A 10 7.39 11.75 -10.48
CA GLU A 10 6.58 10.64 -10.96
C GLU A 10 5.62 10.10 -9.88
N TYR A 11 4.69 9.24 -10.31
CA TYR A 11 3.67 8.62 -9.49
C TYR A 11 3.53 7.14 -9.83
N ILE A 12 3.25 6.31 -8.82
CA ILE A 12 2.80 4.93 -9.02
C ILE A 12 1.35 4.98 -9.47
N ARG A 13 1.07 4.63 -10.73
CA ARG A 13 -0.26 4.78 -11.35
C ARG A 13 -1.00 3.45 -11.53
N ASP A 14 -0.28 2.35 -11.39
CA ASP A 14 -0.79 1.00 -11.53
C ASP A 14 -0.01 0.06 -10.61
N TRP A 15 -0.45 -1.19 -10.59
CA TRP A 15 0.18 -2.24 -9.79
C TRP A 15 1.59 -2.59 -10.25
N ASP A 16 1.88 -2.47 -11.55
CA ASP A 16 3.18 -2.88 -12.08
C ASP A 16 4.29 -1.92 -11.65
N GLY A 17 3.93 -0.65 -11.38
CA GLY A 17 4.81 0.33 -10.73
C GLY A 17 4.90 0.18 -9.20
N PHE A 18 4.05 -0.63 -8.58
CA PHE A 18 4.06 -0.83 -7.13
C PHE A 18 5.05 -1.93 -6.74
N ALA A 19 5.90 -1.63 -5.75
CA ALA A 19 6.79 -2.63 -5.18
C ALA A 19 6.94 -2.40 -3.68
N PHE A 20 6.75 -3.45 -2.88
CA PHE A 20 7.03 -3.39 -1.45
C PHE A 20 8.51 -3.08 -1.19
N LEU A 21 8.77 -2.36 -0.09
CA LEU A 21 10.11 -2.19 0.42
C LEU A 21 10.66 -3.54 0.95
N PRO A 22 11.97 -3.79 0.81
CA PRO A 22 12.59 -4.96 1.43
C PRO A 22 12.26 -5.04 2.93
N GLY A 23 11.80 -6.19 3.38
CA GLY A 23 11.43 -6.44 4.78
C GLY A 23 10.10 -5.83 5.25
N ALA A 24 9.39 -5.06 4.43
CA ALA A 24 8.12 -4.45 4.84
C ALA A 24 7.05 -5.49 5.19
N ILE A 25 6.88 -6.51 4.34
CA ILE A 25 5.92 -7.60 4.58
C ILE A 25 6.29 -8.38 5.85
N GLU A 26 7.56 -8.71 6.03
CA GLU A 26 8.03 -9.44 7.23
C GLU A 26 7.76 -8.64 8.50
N ALA A 27 8.05 -7.33 8.49
CA ALA A 27 7.77 -6.45 9.62
C ALA A 27 6.27 -6.38 9.93
N LEU A 28 5.42 -6.26 8.91
CA LEU A 28 3.97 -6.26 9.07
C LEU A 28 3.45 -7.61 9.59
N ALA A 29 3.98 -8.73 9.10
CA ALA A 29 3.61 -10.07 9.56
C ALA A 29 3.93 -10.28 11.05
N ARG A 30 5.06 -9.74 11.53
CA ARG A 30 5.40 -9.79 12.96
C ARG A 30 4.45 -8.97 13.84
N LEU A 31 3.87 -7.90 13.29
CA LEU A 31 2.91 -7.05 13.99
C LEU A 31 1.47 -7.57 13.88
N SER A 32 1.16 -8.26 12.79
CA SER A 32 -0.14 -8.87 12.51
C SER A 32 -0.33 -10.15 13.33
N SER A 33 -0.61 -10.00 14.63
CA SER A 33 -0.98 -11.09 15.53
C SER A 33 -2.40 -10.87 16.09
N PRO A 34 -3.09 -11.93 16.57
CA PRO A 34 -4.44 -11.80 17.13
C PRO A 34 -4.56 -10.82 18.30
N ASP A 35 -3.49 -10.69 19.09
CA ASP A 35 -3.38 -9.73 20.21
C ASP A 35 -2.55 -8.50 19.84
N GLY A 36 -2.26 -8.33 18.55
CA GLY A 36 -1.44 -7.26 17.99
C GLY A 36 -2.20 -5.95 17.84
N PRO A 37 -1.50 -4.85 17.55
CA PRO A 37 -2.14 -3.58 17.24
C PRO A 37 -2.92 -3.67 15.93
N ALA A 38 -3.96 -2.84 15.79
CA ALA A 38 -4.58 -2.61 14.49
C ALA A 38 -3.57 -2.00 13.51
N LEU A 39 -3.48 -2.57 12.32
CA LEU A 39 -2.61 -2.12 11.24
C LEU A 39 -3.41 -1.27 10.26
N VAL A 40 -3.10 0.03 10.21
CA VAL A 40 -3.75 0.99 9.32
C VAL A 40 -2.74 1.58 8.34
N VAL A 41 -3.08 1.56 7.05
CA VAL A 41 -2.29 2.20 6.01
C VAL A 41 -2.86 3.58 5.72
N VAL A 42 -2.02 4.60 5.82
CA VAL A 42 -2.34 5.97 5.41
C VAL A 42 -1.39 6.35 4.28
N THR A 43 -1.94 6.70 3.12
CA THR A 43 -1.18 7.10 1.94
C THR A 43 -1.52 8.52 1.51
N ASN A 44 -0.59 9.22 0.87
CA ASN A 44 -0.80 10.56 0.34
C ASN A 44 -0.72 10.52 -1.19
N GLN A 45 -1.87 10.32 -1.85
CA GLN A 45 -1.96 10.15 -3.30
C GLN A 45 -2.22 11.47 -4.02
N ARG A 46 -1.29 12.43 -3.85
CA ARG A 46 -1.34 13.76 -4.51
C ARG A 46 -1.39 13.72 -6.05
N GLY A 47 -1.14 12.55 -6.65
CA GLY A 47 -1.30 12.30 -8.09
C GLY A 47 -2.75 12.43 -8.55
N ILE A 48 -3.72 12.17 -7.67
CA ILE A 48 -5.16 12.34 -7.95
C ILE A 48 -5.47 13.80 -8.23
N ALA A 49 -5.12 14.70 -7.31
CA ALA A 49 -5.37 16.14 -7.45
C ALA A 49 -4.65 16.78 -8.65
N ARG A 50 -3.59 16.14 -9.15
CA ARG A 50 -2.82 16.58 -10.32
C ARG A 50 -3.27 15.92 -11.63
N GLY A 51 -4.30 15.06 -11.60
CA GLY A 51 -4.83 14.40 -12.79
C GLY A 51 -3.92 13.31 -13.39
N HIS A 52 -2.93 12.83 -12.63
CA HIS A 52 -2.03 11.76 -13.08
C HIS A 52 -2.61 10.35 -12.87
N MET A 53 -3.65 10.23 -12.04
CA MET A 53 -4.37 8.99 -11.71
C MET A 53 -5.78 9.34 -11.21
N SER A 54 -6.71 8.39 -11.33
CA SER A 54 -8.03 8.49 -10.72
C SER A 54 -8.06 7.85 -9.32
N GLN A 55 -9.10 8.13 -8.54
CA GLN A 55 -9.35 7.42 -7.29
C GLN A 55 -9.44 5.90 -7.52
N GLY A 56 -10.10 5.47 -8.60
CA GLY A 56 -10.24 4.06 -8.94
C GLY A 56 -8.92 3.37 -9.29
N ASP A 57 -7.93 4.10 -9.80
CA ASP A 57 -6.59 3.54 -10.04
C ASP A 57 -5.86 3.27 -8.72
N VAL A 58 -5.99 4.20 -7.76
CA VAL A 58 -5.46 4.02 -6.39
C VAL A 58 -6.16 2.86 -5.69
N ASP A 59 -7.49 2.77 -5.80
CA ASP A 59 -8.26 1.70 -5.18
C ASP A 59 -7.83 0.32 -5.70
N ARG A 60 -7.57 0.18 -7.01
CA ARG A 60 -7.04 -1.07 -7.59
C ARG A 60 -5.65 -1.42 -7.07
N ILE A 61 -4.77 -0.43 -6.85
CA ILE A 61 -3.47 -0.66 -6.24
C ILE A 61 -3.66 -1.15 -4.79
N HIS A 62 -4.58 -0.54 -4.04
CA HIS A 62 -4.88 -0.93 -2.67
C HIS A 62 -5.46 -2.35 -2.59
N GLU A 63 -6.40 -2.71 -3.45
CA GLU A 63 -6.98 -4.06 -3.51
C GLU A 63 -5.89 -5.12 -3.72
N ARG A 64 -4.99 -4.90 -4.68
CA ARG A 64 -3.89 -5.83 -4.95
C ARG A 64 -2.85 -5.85 -3.83
N MET A 65 -2.56 -4.70 -3.22
CA MET A 65 -1.69 -4.60 -2.06
C MET A 65 -2.24 -5.42 -0.89
N LEU A 66 -3.54 -5.28 -0.59
CA LEU A 66 -4.22 -6.02 0.46
C LEU A 66 -4.22 -7.53 0.17
N GLY A 67 -4.49 -7.94 -1.07
CA GLY A 67 -4.40 -9.33 -1.49
C GLY A 67 -3.00 -9.93 -1.28
N ALA A 68 -1.96 -9.22 -1.75
CA ALA A 68 -0.57 -9.65 -1.58
C ALA A 68 -0.14 -9.73 -0.12
N LEU A 69 -0.66 -8.86 0.76
CA LEU A 69 -0.42 -8.92 2.21
C LEU A 69 -1.16 -10.09 2.87
N ALA A 70 -2.42 -10.32 2.50
CA ALA A 70 -3.23 -11.41 3.02
C ALA A 70 -2.64 -12.79 2.67
N GLU A 71 -2.10 -12.94 1.46
CA GLU A 71 -1.37 -14.16 1.04
C GLU A 71 -0.15 -14.47 1.94
N GLN A 72 0.38 -13.46 2.62
CA GLN A 72 1.52 -13.56 3.54
C GLN A 72 1.08 -13.60 5.01
N GLY A 73 -0.22 -13.73 5.28
CA GLY A 73 -0.78 -13.76 6.63
C GLY A 73 -0.86 -12.39 7.31
N VAL A 74 -0.70 -11.30 6.57
CA VAL A 74 -0.81 -9.93 7.08
C VAL A 74 -2.24 -9.43 6.91
N THR A 75 -2.86 -9.01 8.02
CA THR A 75 -4.16 -8.34 7.99
C THR A 75 -3.97 -6.83 8.15
N ILE A 76 -4.62 -6.05 7.28
CA ILE A 76 -4.68 -4.59 7.37
C ILE A 76 -6.12 -4.22 7.68
N ASP A 77 -6.35 -3.52 8.79
CA ASP A 77 -7.67 -3.18 9.30
C ASP A 77 -8.31 -2.01 8.54
N ALA A 78 -7.51 -1.08 8.03
CA ALA A 78 -8.00 0.05 7.25
C ALA A 78 -6.95 0.62 6.30
N VAL A 79 -7.42 1.19 5.19
CA VAL A 79 -6.59 1.93 4.22
C VAL A 79 -7.25 3.29 3.93
N HIS A 80 -6.47 4.37 4.01
CA HIS A 80 -6.93 5.73 3.79
C HIS A 80 -6.01 6.48 2.81
N VAL A 81 -6.62 7.31 1.95
CA VAL A 81 -5.99 8.19 0.95
C VAL A 81 -6.05 9.65 1.38
#